data_AF-A0A2S8SUS1-F1
#
_entry.id   AF-A0A2S8SUS1-F1
#
_cell.length_a   1.000
_cell.length_b   1.000
_cell.length_c   1.000
_cell.angle_alpha   90.00
_cell.angle_beta   90.00
_cell.angle_gamma   90.00
#
_symmetry.space_group_name_H-M   'P 1'
#
loop_
_entity.id
_entity.type
_entity.pdbx_description
1 polymer ?
#
loop_
_entity_poly.entity_id
_entity_poly.type
_entity_poly.pdbx_seq_one_letter_code
_entity_poly.pdbx_strand_id
1 'polypeptide(L)'
;MASGKVHTACSMALAAISFGAIAGGLGDTHLGAACAAGCIAGIFLTPDLDQEGLSHSENILIKATLGIGYLWLLLWYPYAKLIPHRSPLSHFPVLGTAIRLLYLGIWAAIPAYFGFRMSAPSPEMWPLLQWGIFGLALSDLGHFVFDLKWRF
;
A
#
# COMPACT_ATOMS: atom_id res chain seq x y z
N MET A 1 -14.50 13.57 -4.28
CA MET A 1 -13.62 12.45 -3.87
C MET A 1 -12.90 12.84 -2.59
N ALA A 2 -12.63 11.86 -1.73
CA ALA A 2 -11.84 12.09 -0.54
C ALA A 2 -10.44 12.60 -0.92
N SER A 3 -9.85 13.46 -0.09
CA SER A 3 -8.49 13.95 -0.34
C SER A 3 -7.46 12.93 0.16
N GLY A 4 -6.23 12.99 -0.33
CA GLY A 4 -5.12 12.20 0.20
C GLY A 4 -4.98 12.28 1.73
N LYS A 5 -5.38 13.40 2.35
CA LYS A 5 -5.44 13.54 3.82
C LYS A 5 -6.47 12.62 4.47
N VAL A 6 -7.65 12.51 3.88
CA VAL A 6 -8.74 11.63 4.36
C VAL A 6 -8.32 10.17 4.20
N HIS A 7 -7.67 9.85 3.10
CA HIS A 7 -7.11 8.52 2.85
C HIS A 7 -6.01 8.15 3.85
N THR A 8 -5.03 9.03 4.10
CA THR A 8 -4.03 8.81 5.16
C THR A 8 -4.68 8.64 6.53
N ALA A 9 -5.65 9.48 6.89
CA ALA A 9 -6.35 9.36 8.16
C ALA A 9 -7.12 8.04 8.27
N CYS A 10 -7.74 7.58 7.18
CA CYS A 10 -8.42 6.30 7.11
C CYS A 10 -7.46 5.13 7.32
N SER A 11 -6.31 5.11 6.63
CA SER A 11 -5.27 4.09 6.82
C SER A 11 -4.75 4.05 8.25
N MET A 12 -4.53 5.21 8.88
CA MET A 12 -4.08 5.28 10.27
C MET A 12 -5.15 4.78 11.26
N ALA A 13 -6.41 5.14 11.06
CA ALA A 13 -7.51 4.65 11.88
C ALA A 13 -7.68 3.13 11.74
N LEU A 14 -7.65 2.63 10.49
CA LEU A 14 -7.71 1.20 10.21
C LEU A 14 -6.54 0.44 10.81
N ALA A 15 -5.33 1.02 10.84
CA ALA A 15 -4.18 0.41 11.50
C ALA A 15 -4.43 0.17 13.00
N ALA A 16 -4.95 1.17 13.71
CA ALA A 16 -5.27 1.05 15.13
C ALA A 16 -6.40 0.03 15.38
N ILE A 17 -7.45 0.09 14.57
CA ILE A 17 -8.60 -0.83 14.67
C ILE A 17 -8.17 -2.27 14.38
N SER A 18 -7.42 -2.50 13.29
CA SER A 18 -6.98 -3.83 12.90
C SER A 18 -6.02 -4.42 13.93
N PHE A 19 -5.13 -3.60 14.51
CA PHE A 19 -4.27 -4.04 15.60
C PHE A 19 -5.09 -4.60 16.76
N GLY A 20 -6.02 -3.80 17.30
CA GLY A 20 -6.83 -4.20 18.46
C GLY A 20 -7.71 -5.43 18.18
N ALA A 21 -8.34 -5.47 17.00
CA ALA A 21 -9.22 -6.56 16.61
C ALA A 21 -8.47 -7.90 16.47
N ILE A 22 -7.32 -7.90 15.81
CA ILE A 22 -6.55 -9.13 15.56
C ILE A 22 -5.78 -9.55 16.82
N ALA A 23 -5.11 -8.62 17.49
CA ALA A 23 -4.36 -8.93 18.72
C ALA A 23 -5.29 -9.42 19.83
N GLY A 24 -6.46 -8.80 20.01
CA GLY A 24 -7.45 -9.23 20.99
C GLY A 24 -8.19 -10.50 20.59
N GLY A 25 -8.58 -10.62 19.31
CA GLY A 25 -9.38 -11.73 18.81
C GLY A 25 -8.61 -13.04 18.67
N LEU A 26 -7.35 -12.98 18.25
CA LEU A 26 -6.49 -14.16 18.07
C LEU A 26 -5.50 -14.36 19.22
N GLY A 27 -5.38 -13.39 20.13
CA GLY A 27 -4.40 -13.43 21.22
C GLY A 27 -2.95 -13.25 20.74
N ASP A 28 -2.73 -12.76 19.52
CA ASP A 28 -1.42 -12.62 18.90
C ASP A 28 -1.14 -11.17 18.51
N THR A 29 -0.27 -10.51 19.28
CA THR A 29 0.12 -9.12 19.06
C THR A 29 1.01 -8.94 17.84
N HIS A 30 1.75 -9.97 17.41
CA HIS A 30 2.60 -9.90 16.22
C HIS A 30 1.75 -9.88 14.95
N LEU A 31 0.72 -10.71 14.87
CA LEU A 31 -0.21 -10.71 13.73
C LEU A 31 -1.01 -9.39 13.67
N GLY A 32 -1.45 -8.89 14.83
CA GLY A 32 -2.11 -7.58 14.91
C GLY A 32 -1.19 -6.45 14.46
N ALA A 33 0.07 -6.45 14.90
CA ALA A 33 1.08 -5.47 14.48
C ALA A 33 1.38 -5.56 12.98
N ALA A 34 1.47 -6.78 12.43
CA ALA A 34 1.70 -6.98 11.01
C ALA A 34 0.57 -6.41 10.15
N CYS A 35 -0.69 -6.66 10.52
CA CYS A 35 -1.84 -6.08 9.84
C CYS A 35 -1.87 -4.55 9.93
N ALA A 36 -1.58 -3.99 11.11
CA ALA A 36 -1.50 -2.55 11.30
C ALA A 36 -0.38 -1.91 10.47
N ALA A 37 0.78 -2.57 10.40
CA ALA A 37 1.88 -2.15 9.55
C ALA A 37 1.49 -2.17 8.06
N GLY A 38 0.71 -3.17 7.64
CA GLY A 38 0.10 -3.22 6.30
C GLY A 38 -0.78 -1.99 6.01
N CYS A 39 -1.67 -1.63 6.93
CA CYS A 39 -2.51 -0.44 6.79
C CYS A 39 -1.66 0.85 6.66
N ILE A 40 -0.61 0.99 7.48
CA ILE A 40 0.31 2.14 7.42
C ILE A 40 1.09 2.14 6.10
N ALA A 41 1.57 0.99 5.65
CA ALA A 41 2.24 0.85 4.36
C ALA A 41 1.32 1.27 3.20
N GLY A 42 0.00 1.10 3.34
CA GLY A 42 -1.01 1.58 2.40
C GLY A 42 -1.03 3.10 2.18
N ILE A 43 -0.39 3.89 3.05
CA ILE A 43 -0.18 5.34 2.83
C ILE A 43 0.82 5.58 1.70
N PHE A 44 1.81 4.69 1.55
CA PHE A 44 2.85 4.77 0.53
C PHE A 44 2.57 3.87 -0.68
N LEU A 45 1.84 2.77 -0.48
CA LEU A 45 1.39 1.82 -1.52
C LEU A 45 -0.10 2.00 -1.82
N THR A 46 -0.51 3.24 -2.04
CA THR A 46 -1.91 3.65 -2.24
C THR A 46 -2.36 3.49 -3.71
N PRO A 47 -3.67 3.37 -4.00
CA PRO A 47 -4.21 3.43 -5.36
C PRO A 47 -3.81 4.69 -6.13
N ASP A 48 -3.62 5.82 -5.46
CA ASP A 48 -3.30 7.12 -6.09
C ASP A 48 -1.91 7.16 -6.78
N LEU A 49 -1.10 6.11 -6.64
CA LEU A 49 0.15 5.93 -7.41
C LEU A 49 -0.09 5.77 -8.92
N ASP A 50 -1.35 5.64 -9.36
CA ASP A 50 -1.76 5.66 -10.76
C ASP A 50 -1.85 7.09 -11.36
N GLN A 51 -1.62 8.12 -10.55
CA GLN A 51 -1.61 9.51 -11.02
C GLN A 51 -0.25 9.89 -11.63
N GLU A 52 -0.26 10.61 -12.75
CA GLU A 52 0.97 11.18 -13.33
C GLU A 52 1.45 12.45 -12.61
N GLY A 53 0.53 13.13 -11.91
CA GLY A 53 0.81 14.36 -11.17
C GLY A 53 1.15 14.06 -9.70
N LEU A 54 1.81 15.01 -9.04
CA LEU A 54 2.17 14.89 -7.63
C LEU A 54 0.94 15.01 -6.72
N SER A 55 0.59 13.91 -6.05
CA SER A 55 -0.41 13.88 -4.98
C SER A 55 0.12 14.52 -3.68
N HIS A 56 -0.76 14.66 -2.68
CA HIS A 56 -0.40 15.22 -1.38
C HIS A 56 0.56 14.30 -0.60
N SER A 57 0.29 12.98 -0.59
CA SER A 57 1.12 11.97 0.08
C SER A 57 2.51 11.90 -0.53
N GLU A 58 2.61 11.99 -1.86
CA GLU A 58 3.89 12.01 -2.57
C GLU A 58 4.70 13.28 -2.30
N ASN A 59 4.06 14.44 -2.25
CA ASN A 59 4.71 15.69 -1.85
C ASN A 59 5.25 15.62 -0.42
N ILE A 60 4.52 14.99 0.50
CA ILE A 60 4.99 14.76 1.87
C ILE A 60 6.19 13.81 1.85
N LEU A 61 6.12 12.71 1.10
CA LEU A 61 7.21 11.74 0.97
C LEU A 61 8.48 12.41 0.44
N ILE A 62 8.40 13.20 -0.64
CA ILE A 62 9.55 13.93 -1.20
C ILE A 62 10.18 14.84 -0.14
N LYS A 63 9.38 15.63 0.58
CA LYS A 63 9.88 16.55 1.60
C LYS A 63 10.49 15.82 2.80
N ALA A 64 9.83 14.76 3.28
CA ALA A 64 10.29 13.96 4.40
C ALA A 64 11.59 13.20 4.09
N THR A 65 11.82 12.88 2.82
CA THR A 65 13.00 12.13 2.36
C THR A 65 14.05 13.01 1.67
N LEU A 66 13.94 14.34 1.82
CA LEU A 66 14.88 15.33 1.25
C LEU A 66 15.12 15.14 -0.25
N GLY A 67 14.08 14.76 -1.00
CA GLY A 67 14.14 14.54 -2.44
C GLY A 67 14.29 13.09 -2.89
N ILE A 68 14.67 12.15 -2.00
CA ILE A 68 14.81 10.72 -2.37
C ILE A 68 13.47 10.14 -2.83
N GLY A 69 12.34 10.68 -2.35
CA GLY A 69 10.99 10.32 -2.79
C GLY A 69 10.75 10.45 -4.30
N TYR A 70 11.55 11.22 -5.04
CA TYR A 70 11.48 11.23 -6.51
C TYR A 70 11.84 9.88 -7.14
N LEU A 71 12.70 9.07 -6.50
CA LEU A 71 13.00 7.72 -6.98
C LEU A 71 11.79 6.79 -6.84
N TRP A 72 11.01 6.97 -5.76
CA TRP A 72 9.75 6.26 -5.58
C TRP A 72 8.76 6.62 -6.70
N LEU A 73 8.63 7.91 -7.01
CA LEU A 73 7.78 8.36 -8.11
C LEU A 73 8.23 7.86 -9.48
N LEU A 74 9.54 7.89 -9.74
CA LEU A 74 10.09 7.34 -10.98
C LEU A 74 9.79 5.86 -11.12
N LEU A 75 9.85 5.11 -10.01
CA LEU A 75 9.46 3.70 -9.98
C LEU A 75 8.00 3.51 -10.35
N TRP A 76 7.09 4.40 -9.93
CA TRP A 76 5.64 4.28 -10.21
C TRP A 76 5.19 4.94 -11.51
N TYR A 77 6.02 5.76 -12.15
CA TYR A 77 5.65 6.46 -13.38
C TYR A 77 5.16 5.53 -14.51
N PRO A 78 5.79 4.36 -14.78
CA PRO A 78 5.24 3.43 -15.77
C PRO A 78 3.88 2.86 -15.37
N TYR A 79 3.65 2.62 -14.08
CA TYR A 79 2.36 2.17 -13.57
C TYR A 79 1.27 3.23 -13.83
N ALA A 80 1.53 4.49 -13.49
CA ALA A 80 0.63 5.62 -13.76
C ALA A 80 0.33 5.83 -15.26
N LYS A 81 1.30 5.52 -16.14
CA LYS A 81 1.10 5.58 -17.59
C LYS A 81 0.25 4.45 -18.15
N LEU A 82 0.32 3.26 -17.55
CA LEU A 82 -0.32 2.05 -18.05
C LEU A 82 -1.73 1.85 -17.47
N ILE A 83 -1.97 2.27 -16.24
CA ILE A 83 -3.23 2.06 -15.54
C ILE A 83 -3.93 3.41 -15.39
N PRO A 84 -5.09 3.61 -16.06
CA PRO A 84 -5.82 4.86 -15.94
C PRO A 84 -6.20 5.15 -14.49
N HIS A 85 -5.96 6.39 -14.06
CA HIS A 85 -6.36 6.85 -12.74
C HIS A 85 -7.85 6.54 -12.49
N ARG A 86 -8.15 5.93 -11.34
CA ARG A 86 -9.52 5.52 -10.92
C ARG A 86 -10.15 4.38 -11.71
N SER A 87 -9.38 3.66 -12.51
CA SER A 87 -9.86 2.40 -13.06
C SER A 87 -10.10 1.37 -11.94
N PRO A 88 -11.02 0.40 -12.14
CA PRO A 88 -11.18 -0.71 -11.20
C PRO A 88 -9.88 -1.49 -10.97
N LEU A 89 -8.94 -1.45 -11.91
CA LEU A 89 -7.63 -2.09 -11.78
C LEU A 89 -6.77 -1.45 -10.68
N SER A 90 -6.93 -0.16 -10.40
CA SER A 90 -6.12 0.52 -9.37
C SER A 90 -6.86 0.66 -8.04
N HIS A 91 -8.15 1.03 -8.06
CA HIS A 91 -8.92 1.36 -6.85
C HIS A 91 -9.73 0.19 -6.27
N PHE A 92 -9.83 -0.96 -6.94
CA PHE A 92 -10.53 -2.10 -6.35
C PHE A 92 -9.62 -2.77 -5.31
N PRO A 93 -10.05 -2.99 -4.05
CA PRO A 93 -9.12 -3.22 -2.95
C PRO A 93 -8.18 -4.40 -3.10
N VAL A 94 -8.72 -5.55 -3.50
CA VAL A 94 -7.92 -6.77 -3.66
C VAL A 94 -7.15 -6.76 -4.97
N LEU A 95 -7.79 -6.33 -6.06
CA LEU A 95 -7.20 -6.36 -7.40
C LEU A 95 -6.09 -5.31 -7.54
N GLY A 96 -6.32 -4.09 -7.08
CA GLY A 96 -5.33 -3.01 -7.07
C GLY A 96 -4.12 -3.34 -6.22
N THR A 97 -4.33 -3.82 -4.99
CA THR A 97 -3.25 -4.34 -4.15
C THR A 97 -2.46 -5.43 -4.88
N ALA A 98 -3.12 -6.42 -5.48
CA ALA A 98 -2.44 -7.50 -6.19
C ALA A 98 -1.60 -7.00 -7.38
N ILE A 99 -2.13 -6.06 -8.17
CA ILE A 99 -1.41 -5.48 -9.31
C ILE A 99 -0.19 -4.68 -8.83
N ARG A 100 -0.32 -3.87 -7.77
CA ARG A 100 0.81 -3.11 -7.21
C ARG A 100 1.90 -4.00 -6.62
N LEU A 101 1.52 -5.09 -5.94
CA LEU A 101 2.48 -6.07 -5.43
C LEU A 101 3.18 -6.84 -6.58
N LEU A 102 2.44 -7.20 -7.63
CA LEU A 102 3.02 -7.81 -8.83
C LEU A 102 4.00 -6.85 -9.52
N TYR A 103 3.63 -5.58 -9.64
CA TYR A 103 4.47 -4.53 -10.20
C TYR A 103 5.80 -4.38 -9.45
N LEU A 104 5.74 -4.32 -8.12
CA LEU A 104 6.95 -4.31 -7.27
C LEU A 104 7.76 -5.61 -7.41
N GLY A 105 7.09 -6.76 -7.54
CA GLY A 105 7.73 -8.05 -7.79
C GLY A 105 8.53 -8.08 -9.09
N ILE A 106 8.01 -7.47 -10.16
CA ILE A 106 8.70 -7.32 -11.45
C ILE A 106 9.96 -6.47 -11.28
N TRP A 107 9.86 -5.33 -10.59
CA TRP A 107 11.02 -4.48 -10.29
C TRP A 107 12.07 -5.21 -9.45
N ALA A 108 11.65 -6.00 -8.45
CA ALA A 108 12.55 -6.80 -7.63
C ALA A 108 13.24 -7.94 -8.39
N ALA A 109 12.63 -8.44 -9.48
CA ALA A 109 13.21 -9.50 -10.31
C ALA A 109 14.43 -9.03 -11.12
N ILE A 110 14.52 -7.73 -11.45
CA ILE A 110 15.63 -7.15 -12.23
C ILE A 110 16.98 -7.33 -11.51
N PRO A 111 17.19 -6.83 -10.27
CA PRO A 111 18.47 -7.05 -9.58
C PRO A 111 18.70 -8.54 -9.26
N ALA A 112 17.63 -9.32 -9.02
CA ALA A 112 17.74 -10.76 -8.82
C ALA A 112 18.32 -11.50 -10.04
N TYR A 113 17.97 -11.07 -11.25
CA TYR A 113 18.56 -11.56 -12.50
C TYR A 113 20.09 -11.32 -12.55
N PHE A 114 20.57 -10.20 -12.01
CA PHE A 114 22.01 -9.89 -11.91
C PHE A 114 22.70 -10.50 -10.69
N GLY A 115 22.05 -11.43 -9.98
CA GLY A 115 22.63 -12.16 -8.86
C GLY A 115 22.39 -11.55 -7.47
N PHE A 116 21.68 -10.42 -7.37
CA PHE A 116 21.27 -9.85 -6.07
C PHE A 116 20.05 -10.61 -5.53
N ARG A 117 20.31 -11.70 -4.80
CA ARG A 117 19.24 -12.56 -4.24
C ARG A 117 18.93 -12.15 -2.82
N MET A 118 17.64 -11.97 -2.52
CA MET A 118 17.15 -11.93 -1.15
C MET A 118 16.93 -13.36 -0.66
N SER A 119 17.24 -13.62 0.62
CA SER A 119 16.84 -14.85 1.27
C SER A 119 15.32 -14.95 1.31
N ALA A 120 14.78 -16.14 1.08
CA ALA A 120 13.36 -16.38 1.27
C ALA A 120 12.97 -16.07 2.73
N PRO A 121 11.77 -15.53 2.98
CA PRO A 121 11.26 -15.36 4.34
C PRO A 121 11.27 -16.71 5.07
N SER A 122 11.62 -16.69 6.36
CA SER A 122 11.53 -17.89 7.19
C SER A 122 10.05 -18.32 7.33
N PRO A 123 9.77 -19.59 7.66
CA PRO A 123 8.40 -20.08 7.86
C PRO A 123 7.56 -19.19 8.79
N GLU A 124 8.18 -18.64 9.83
CA GLU A 124 7.55 -17.78 10.84
C GLU A 124 7.18 -16.38 10.31
N MET A 125 7.84 -15.92 9.24
CA MET A 125 7.54 -14.63 8.62
C MET A 125 6.31 -14.68 7.71
N TRP A 126 5.94 -15.84 7.18
CA TRP A 126 4.82 -15.96 6.23
C TRP A 126 3.48 -15.50 6.81
N PRO A 127 3.09 -15.87 8.05
CA PRO A 127 1.88 -15.33 8.66
C PRO A 127 1.92 -13.80 8.79
N LEU A 128 3.08 -13.23 9.16
CA LEU A 128 3.24 -11.77 9.27
C LEU A 128 3.07 -11.09 7.91
N LEU A 129 3.67 -11.64 6.84
CA LEU A 129 3.53 -11.11 5.49
C LEU A 129 2.08 -11.20 5.00
N GLN A 130 1.39 -12.31 5.26
CA GLN A 130 -0.03 -12.48 4.89
C GLN A 130 -0.91 -11.44 5.59
N TRP A 131 -0.74 -11.24 6.89
CA TRP A 131 -1.48 -10.22 7.64
C TRP A 131 -1.09 -8.80 7.22
N GLY A 132 0.17 -8.55 6.87
CA GLY A 132 0.60 -7.28 6.26
C GLY A 132 -0.09 -7.00 4.92
N ILE A 133 -0.19 -8.01 4.04
CA ILE A 133 -0.92 -7.89 2.77
C ILE A 133 -2.42 -7.70 3.01
N PHE A 134 -3.00 -8.38 4.00
CA PHE A 134 -4.38 -8.16 4.41
C PHE A 134 -4.60 -6.71 4.88
N GLY A 135 -3.68 -6.16 5.68
CA GLY A 135 -3.70 -4.75 6.09
C GLY A 135 -3.63 -3.77 4.92
N LEU A 136 -2.80 -4.05 3.91
CA LEU A 136 -2.75 -3.27 2.67
C LEU A 136 -4.11 -3.27 1.95
N ALA A 137 -4.69 -4.44 1.74
CA ALA A 137 -6.00 -4.58 1.11
C ALA A 137 -7.12 -3.91 1.93
N LEU A 138 -7.01 -3.93 3.27
CA LEU A 138 -7.94 -3.24 4.16
C LEU A 138 -7.82 -1.71 4.03
N SER A 139 -6.61 -1.18 3.93
CA SER A 139 -6.38 0.25 3.65
C SER A 139 -6.97 0.66 2.31
N ASP A 140 -6.81 -0.16 1.26
CA ASP A 140 -7.42 0.10 -0.05
C ASP A 140 -8.94 0.03 0.00
N LEU A 141 -9.51 -0.89 0.80
CA LEU A 141 -10.96 -0.95 1.02
C LEU A 141 -11.47 0.35 1.64
N GLY A 142 -10.73 0.88 2.61
CA GLY A 142 -10.98 2.21 3.15
C GLY A 142 -10.99 3.26 2.04
N HIS A 143 -9.92 3.33 1.23
CA HIS A 143 -9.84 4.28 0.11
C HIS A 143 -11.04 4.16 -0.84
N PHE A 144 -11.35 2.94 -1.29
CA PHE A 144 -12.45 2.66 -2.19
C PHE A 144 -13.81 3.10 -1.63
N VAL A 145 -14.11 2.79 -0.36
CA VAL A 145 -15.36 3.18 0.30
C VAL A 145 -15.50 4.71 0.38
N PHE A 146 -14.42 5.40 0.73
CA PHE A 146 -14.40 6.87 0.76
C PHE A 146 -14.49 7.50 -0.64
N ASP A 147 -14.04 6.82 -1.68
CA ASP A 147 -14.22 7.27 -3.06
C ASP A 147 -15.66 7.10 -3.54
N LEU A 148 -16.33 6.01 -3.18
CA LEU A 148 -17.74 5.78 -3.51
C LEU A 148 -18.67 6.82 -2.86
N LYS A 149 -18.42 7.16 -1.60
CA LYS A 149 -19.29 8.05 -0.82
C LYS A 149 -19.23 9.53 -1.27
N TRP A 150 -18.20 9.92 -2.02
CA TRP A 150 -18.01 11.29 -2.53
C TRP A 150 -18.10 11.40 -4.07
N ARG A 151 -18.88 10.50 -4.70
CA ARG A 151 -19.25 10.55 -6.12
C ARG A 151 -20.59 11.28 -6.40
N PHE A 152 -21.26 11.78 -5.37
CA PHE A 152 -22.49 12.57 -5.46
C PHE A 152 -22.25 14.01 -5.02
#